data_AF-H2FW37-F1
#
_entry.id   AF-H2FW37-F1
#
_cell.length_a   1.000
_cell.length_b   1.000
_cell.length_c   1.000
_cell.angle_alpha   90.00
_cell.angle_beta   90.00
_cell.angle_gamma   90.00
#
_symmetry.space_group_name_H-M   'P 1'
#
loop_
_entity.id
_entity.type
_entity.pdbx_description
1 polymer ?
#
loop_
_entity_poly.entity_id
_entity_poly.type
_entity_poly.pdbx_seq_one_letter_code
_entity_poly.pdbx_strand_id
1 'polypeptide(L)'
;MSMMHVMAVIQVTKGFGVSRKSGVPKPYDFAQLTYLVPAKSITKEETNIINYGYDSRDIGVMNTPETIETLKSIPFMQPVKLVLEADPENPSRNVVVGWEAA
;
A
#
# COMPACT_ATOMS: atom_id res chain seq x y z
N MET A 1 16.73 -4.13 -0.27
CA MET A 1 15.96 -2.89 -0.10
C MET A 1 15.77 -2.23 -1.46
N SER A 2 14.53 -1.93 -1.83
CA SER A 2 14.14 -1.28 -3.09
C SER A 2 13.38 0.01 -2.76
N MET A 3 13.34 0.97 -3.69
CA MET A 3 12.58 2.22 -3.53
C MET A 3 11.50 2.32 -4.59
N MET A 4 10.32 2.82 -4.20
CA MET A 4 9.21 3.08 -5.10
C MET A 4 8.75 4.52 -4.96
N HIS A 5 8.88 5.31 -6.03
CA HIS A 5 8.32 6.65 -6.10
C HIS A 5 6.80 6.58 -6.24
N VAL A 6 6.09 7.28 -5.36
CA VAL A 6 4.63 7.41 -5.43
C VAL A 6 4.25 8.88 -5.48
N MET A 7 3.17 9.18 -6.22
CA MET A 7 2.70 10.55 -6.39
C MET A 7 2.16 11.13 -5.08
N ALA A 8 1.42 10.32 -4.33
CA ALA A 8 0.86 10.69 -3.04
C ALA A 8 0.46 9.43 -2.28
N VAL A 9 0.75 9.42 -0.98
CA VAL A 9 0.11 8.51 -0.03
C VAL A 9 -1.16 9.17 0.47
N ILE A 10 -2.26 8.42 0.50
CA ILE A 10 -3.57 8.94 0.91
C ILE A 10 -4.08 8.31 2.20
N GLN A 11 -3.58 7.11 2.54
CA GLN A 11 -4.02 6.39 3.73
C GLN A 11 -2.95 5.41 4.20
N VAL A 12 -2.82 5.26 5.51
CA VAL A 12 -2.13 4.14 6.17
C VAL A 12 -3.10 3.50 7.14
N THR A 13 -3.29 2.19 7.02
CA THR A 13 -4.26 1.42 7.81
C THR A 13 -3.52 0.36 8.62
N LYS A 14 -3.75 0.36 9.93
CA LYS A 14 -3.41 -0.75 10.84
C LYS A 14 -4.72 -1.37 11.31
N GLY A 15 -4.96 -2.63 10.95
CA GLY A 15 -6.15 -3.36 11.35
C GLY A 15 -5.77 -4.58 12.17
N PHE A 16 -6.39 -4.75 13.34
CA PHE A 16 -6.23 -5.96 14.15
C PHE A 16 -7.56 -6.33 14.79
N GLY A 17 -7.78 -7.63 15.01
CA GLY A 17 -9.00 -8.12 15.64
C GLY A 17 -9.29 -9.57 15.30
N VAL A 18 -10.56 -9.95 15.39
CA VAL A 18 -11.02 -11.32 15.11
C VAL A 18 -12.17 -11.28 14.11
N SER A 19 -11.97 -11.88 12.94
CA SER A 19 -13.00 -12.06 11.93
C SER A 19 -13.93 -13.20 12.33
N ARG A 20 -15.24 -12.96 12.27
CA ARG A 20 -16.29 -13.96 12.53
C ARG A 20 -17.07 -14.35 11.27
N LYS A 21 -16.68 -13.86 10.10
CA LYS A 21 -17.42 -14.06 8.83
C LYS A 21 -17.56 -15.54 8.43
N SER A 22 -16.64 -16.39 8.83
CA SER A 22 -16.61 -17.82 8.50
C SER A 22 -17.18 -18.73 9.59
N GLY A 23 -17.85 -18.19 10.63
CA GLY A 23 -18.33 -18.96 11.79
C GLY A 23 -17.21 -19.40 12.75
N VAL A 24 -16.00 -19.66 12.26
CA VAL A 24 -14.78 -19.86 13.05
C VAL A 24 -14.10 -18.50 13.28
N PRO A 25 -13.88 -18.08 14.55
CA PRO A 25 -13.14 -16.87 14.85
C PRO A 25 -11.70 -16.95 14.32
N LYS A 26 -11.35 -16.07 13.37
CA LYS A 26 -10.00 -15.98 12.80
C LYS A 26 -9.34 -14.66 13.22
N PRO A 27 -8.31 -14.67 14.08
CA PRO A 27 -7.53 -13.49 14.36
C PRO A 27 -6.92 -12.94 13.08
N TYR A 28 -6.88 -11.62 12.96
CA TYR A 28 -6.16 -10.94 11.90
C TYR A 28 -5.36 -9.80 12.50
N ASP A 29 -4.18 -9.59 11.93
CA ASP A 29 -3.36 -8.43 12.18
C ASP A 29 -2.67 -8.05 10.88
N PHE A 30 -2.95 -6.86 10.34
CA PHE A 30 -2.37 -6.38 9.10
C PHE A 30 -2.08 -4.88 9.14
N ALA A 31 -1.15 -4.47 8.29
CA ALA A 31 -0.90 -3.09 7.96
C ALA A 31 -0.85 -2.91 6.44
N GLN A 32 -1.40 -1.79 5.96
CA GLN A 32 -1.53 -1.49 4.54
C GLN A 32 -1.36 0.01 4.31
N LEU A 33 -0.82 0.37 3.16
CA LEU A 33 -0.69 1.75 2.69
C LEU A 33 -1.38 1.89 1.34
N THR A 34 -2.19 2.94 1.19
CA THR A 34 -2.87 3.28 -0.06
C THR A 34 -2.23 4.52 -0.67
N TYR A 35 -1.91 4.44 -1.96
CA TYR A 35 -1.23 5.50 -2.72
C TYR A 35 -1.86 5.70 -4.10
N LEU A 36 -1.61 6.87 -4.69
CA LEU A 36 -2.11 7.22 -6.01
C LEU A 36 -1.13 6.79 -7.12
N VAL A 37 -1.69 6.24 -8.19
CA VAL A 37 -0.99 5.99 -9.46
C VAL A 37 -1.76 6.64 -10.60
N PRO A 38 -1.07 7.04 -11.69
CA PRO A 38 -1.78 7.53 -12.88
C PRO A 38 -2.81 6.51 -13.37
N ALA A 39 -4.03 6.99 -13.63
CA ALA A 39 -5.09 6.14 -14.13
C ALA A 39 -4.67 5.53 -15.48
N LYS A 40 -4.92 4.23 -15.68
CA LYS A 40 -4.57 3.53 -16.92
C LYS A 40 -5.78 3.40 -17.83
N SER A 41 -5.64 3.89 -19.06
CA SER A 41 -6.57 3.63 -20.15
C SER A 41 -6.38 2.20 -20.69
N ILE A 42 -7.46 1.59 -21.17
CA ILE A 42 -7.46 0.24 -21.74
C ILE A 42 -7.82 0.35 -23.21
N THR A 43 -6.96 -0.21 -24.06
CA THR A 43 -7.21 -0.36 -25.50
C THR A 43 -7.10 -1.83 -25.86
N LYS A 44 -8.20 -2.41 -26.33
CA LYS A 44 -8.34 -3.78 -26.82
C LYS A 44 -9.10 -3.76 -28.15
N GLU A 45 -9.05 -4.85 -28.91
CA GLU A 45 -9.71 -4.95 -30.22
C GLU A 45 -11.20 -4.53 -30.19
N GLU A 46 -11.94 -4.90 -29.14
CA GLU A 46 -13.37 -4.61 -29.01
C GLU A 46 -13.68 -3.49 -28.02
N THR A 47 -12.69 -2.87 -27.36
CA THR A 47 -12.97 -1.96 -26.24
C THR A 47 -11.89 -0.89 -26.08
N ASN A 48 -12.33 0.37 -26.02
CA ASN A 48 -11.51 1.51 -25.64
C ASN A 48 -12.10 2.19 -24.40
N ILE A 49 -11.32 2.24 -23.33
CA ILE A 49 -11.66 2.95 -22.09
C ILE A 49 -10.58 4.03 -21.88
N ILE A 50 -11.03 5.28 -21.80
CA ILE A 50 -10.16 6.44 -21.57
C ILE A 50 -10.39 6.93 -20.15
N ASN A 51 -9.35 6.81 -19.32
CA ASN A 51 -9.38 7.28 -17.94
C ASN A 51 -8.51 8.54 -17.79
N TYR A 52 -8.93 9.47 -16.93
CA TYR A 52 -8.19 10.67 -16.57
C TYR A 52 -8.03 10.74 -15.05
N GLY A 53 -6.92 11.31 -14.57
CA GLY A 53 -6.63 11.45 -13.15
C GLY A 53 -5.83 10.28 -12.57
N TYR A 54 -6.25 9.78 -11.41
CA TYR A 54 -5.50 8.80 -10.61
C TYR A 54 -6.37 7.64 -10.14
N ASP A 55 -5.78 6.45 -10.11
CA ASP A 55 -6.32 5.29 -9.41
C ASP A 55 -5.64 5.14 -8.04
N SER A 56 -6.35 4.57 -7.07
CA SER A 56 -5.75 4.15 -5.80
C SER A 56 -5.20 2.73 -5.91
N ARG A 57 -4.02 2.50 -5.33
CA ARG A 57 -3.45 1.16 -5.14
C ARG A 57 -3.07 0.94 -3.70
N ASP A 58 -3.17 -0.32 -3.30
CA ASP A 58 -2.80 -0.78 -1.98
C ASP A 58 -1.50 -1.57 -2.03
N ILE A 59 -0.66 -1.37 -1.01
CA ILE A 59 0.54 -2.15 -0.77
C ILE A 59 0.61 -2.54 0.71
N GLY A 60 1.10 -3.76 0.97
CA GLY A 60 1.31 -4.23 2.33
C GLY A 60 2.37 -3.40 3.04
N VAL A 61 2.24 -3.26 4.35
CA VAL A 61 3.20 -2.60 5.23
C VAL A 61 3.77 -3.63 6.20
N MET A 62 5.07 -3.54 6.48
CA MET A 62 5.71 -4.35 7.52
C MET A 62 5.06 -4.03 8.86
N ASN A 63 4.43 -5.04 9.46
CA ASN A 63 3.54 -4.85 10.59
C ASN A 63 4.28 -4.80 11.94
N THR A 64 5.35 -4.00 12.01
CA THR A 64 6.14 -3.78 13.23
C THR A 64 5.83 -2.40 13.83
N PRO A 65 5.87 -2.23 15.16
CA PRO A 65 5.61 -0.94 15.80
C PRO A 65 6.46 0.20 15.24
N GLU A 66 7.73 -0.07 14.92
CA GLU A 66 8.69 0.89 14.39
C GLU A 66 8.27 1.39 12.99
N THR A 67 7.83 0.48 12.12
CA THR A 67 7.37 0.82 10.77
C THR A 67 6.09 1.65 10.84
N ILE A 68 5.14 1.26 11.69
CA ILE A 68 3.88 1.98 11.85
C ILE A 68 4.12 3.39 12.40
N GLU A 69 5.01 3.53 13.37
CA GLU A 69 5.37 4.85 13.92
C GLU A 69 6.02 5.74 12.85
N THR A 70 6.93 5.18 12.06
CA THR A 70 7.58 5.89 10.94
C THR A 70 6.55 6.41 9.94
N LEU A 71 5.57 5.59 9.58
CA LEU A 71 4.53 5.94 8.61
C LEU A 71 3.51 6.97 9.14
N LYS A 72 3.36 7.17 10.45
CA LYS A 72 2.50 8.26 10.98
C LYS A 72 2.96 9.64 10.55
N SER A 73 4.27 9.80 10.33
CA SER A 73 4.90 11.07 9.96
C SER A 73 4.95 11.32 8.45
N ILE A 74 4.41 10.42 7.64
CA ILE A 74 4.46 10.54 6.19
C ILE A 74 3.71 11.79 5.71
N PRO A 75 4.27 12.57 4.78
CA PRO A 75 3.56 13.72 4.23
C PRO A 75 2.48 13.24 3.26
N PHE A 76 1.25 13.12 3.76
CA PHE A 76 0.08 12.76 2.94
C PHE A 76 -0.13 13.76 1.81
N MET A 77 -0.65 13.27 0.68
CA MET A 77 -0.91 14.08 -0.52
C MET A 77 0.34 14.74 -1.13
N GLN A 78 1.54 14.26 -0.81
CA GLN A 78 2.79 14.73 -1.39
C GLN A 78 3.60 13.59 -2.02
N PRO A 79 4.45 13.88 -3.03
CA PRO A 79 5.37 12.90 -3.58
C PRO A 79 6.34 12.41 -2.50
N VAL A 80 6.48 11.08 -2.41
CA VAL A 80 7.42 10.41 -1.49
C VAL A 80 8.02 9.19 -2.17
N LYS A 81 9.14 8.72 -1.62
CA LYS A 81 9.72 7.42 -1.94
C LYS A 81 9.35 6.45 -0.84
N LEU A 82 8.68 5.36 -1.18
CA LEU A 82 8.43 4.26 -0.26
C LEU A 82 9.62 3.30 -0.27
N VAL A 83 10.11 2.96 0.92
CA VAL A 83 11.18 1.97 1.11
C VAL A 83 10.53 0.60 1.20
N LEU A 84 10.94 -0.31 0.32
CA LEU A 84 10.37 -1.64 0.17
C LEU A 84 11.38 -2.73 0.52
N GLU A 85 10.88 -3.76 1.19
CA GLU A 85 11.59 -5.00 1.45
C GLU A 85 10.72 -6.22 1.11
N ALA A 86 11.36 -7.37 0.95
CA ALA A 86 10.65 -8.62 0.77
C ALA A 86 9.89 -8.96 2.06
N ASP A 87 8.63 -9.37 1.93
CA ASP A 87 7.84 -9.81 3.07
C ASP A 87 8.42 -11.12 3.63
N PRO A 88 8.79 -11.18 4.92
CA PRO A 88 9.32 -12.41 5.53
C PRO A 88 8.32 -13.57 5.54
N GLU A 89 7.00 -13.28 5.56
CA GLU A 89 5.96 -14.31 5.48
C GLU A 89 5.69 -14.75 4.03
N ASN A 90 5.98 -13.88 3.07
CA ASN A 90 5.83 -14.18 1.64
C ASN A 90 6.88 -13.45 0.78
N PRO A 91 8.07 -14.05 0.58
CA PRO A 91 9.18 -13.41 -0.12
C PRO A 91 8.90 -13.01 -1.58
N SER A 92 7.80 -13.50 -2.18
CA SER A 92 7.35 -13.09 -3.51
C SER A 92 6.67 -11.72 -3.54
N ARG A 93 6.37 -11.14 -2.37
CA ARG A 93 5.71 -9.84 -2.20
C ARG A 93 6.66 -8.84 -1.55
N ASN A 94 6.49 -7.58 -1.92
CA ASN A 94 7.15 -6.47 -1.26
C ASN A 94 6.20 -5.81 -0.26
N VAL A 95 6.76 -5.38 0.86
CA VAL A 95 6.08 -4.60 1.90
C VAL A 95 6.83 -3.31 2.16
N VAL A 96 6.10 -2.27 2.54
CA VAL A 96 6.66 -0.97 2.92
C VAL A 96 7.24 -1.07 4.32
N VAL A 97 8.49 -0.65 4.48
CA VAL A 97 9.19 -0.57 5.78
C VAL A 97 9.47 0.87 6.22
N GLY A 98 9.26 1.84 5.33
CA GLY A 98 9.52 3.25 5.63
C GLY A 98 9.28 4.16 4.43
N TRP A 99 9.67 5.43 4.58
CA TRP A 99 9.54 6.43 3.53
C TRP A 99 10.69 7.44 3.58
N GLU A 100 10.96 8.06 2.45
CA GLU A 100 11.88 9.19 2.30
C GLU A 100 11.19 10.32 1.53
N ALA A 101 11.61 11.56 1.79
CA ALA A 101 11.18 12.70 0.98
C ALA A 101 11.64 12.51 -0.48
N ALA A 102 10.75 12.85 -1.42
CA ALA A 102 11.02 12.71 -2.86
C ALA A 102 12.15 13.63 -3.34
#